data_AF-A0A430FDA3-F1
#
_entry.id   AF-A0A430FDA3-F1
#
_cell.length_a   1.000
_cell.length_b   1.000
_cell.length_c   1.000
_cell.angle_alpha   90.00
_cell.angle_beta   90.00
_cell.angle_gamma   90.00
#
_symmetry.space_group_name_H-M   'P 1'
#
loop_
_entity.id
_entity.type
_entity.pdbx_description
1 polymer ?
#
loop_
_entity_poly.entity_id
_entity_poly.type
_entity_poly.pdbx_seq_one_letter_code
_entity_poly.pdbx_strand_id
1 'polypeptide(L)'
;MTGNTKVWRAPLAGLASLAMIATMGVSALTATADEAKTFTFDVDGTNLKFDTKANVSGVTVAKDGKSAAVTDGGDGYLDKSDVVKAELALDPSYQSTYTLTGWENASGTLVATDAANADKVTDTTVTARYARSTDVYNVVFSGVYTVADVPVAKADGKLASWQFPTDTDRHDGKLLTGFVADKQTSQAVTADTDLANVVTKGSNEADVKAVTVDSAAVTFSSTDHSGKSWTLNTKNEGNDYVVEVEKGKTLADAGVKELPVASQPSTDPYGTATTRYTSTFSAASGKDAKAITLSTAISANVTVKPNYGVSEGYTVTFVSEGKVVSTQLVAADKTITKPADPTKKDDTNVKWAFKAWQLDGKDYDFSKNPGKNITLTAKFEASSIRVQFDPNYGKEPVASKWFSTGDYFEAPVYARDGYELSWPGAPEGAKLTIDGTNLKYVVNNEETAAKTGTITAGQTFKADWNKLAQAEYLTQIEGRVDRNLKDSEAKKWYTLASYNQYKKDFQDYLADKAEAAKNGYTEKKYKELLSKVKALQAKIVEVGDTPLYRVYNPNNGDHYFTTDKNEASHLVNLGWKAEGAPYKVVADRYNSVTFGTEDDGTARVVHVSASLGTELHSVYNPNTG
;
A
#
# COMPACT_ATOMS: atom_id res chain seq x y z
N MET A 1 -48.13 33.27 52.85
CA MET A 1 -47.13 33.79 53.81
C MET A 1 -46.04 32.74 53.94
N THR A 2 -44.79 33.17 53.65
CA THR A 2 -43.50 32.66 54.19
C THR A 2 -43.29 31.14 54.24
N GLY A 3 -42.35 30.49 53.56
CA GLY A 3 -41.10 30.93 52.94
C GLY A 3 -40.00 29.92 53.31
N ASN A 4 -39.18 29.53 52.32
CA ASN A 4 -37.79 29.08 52.43
C ASN A 4 -37.55 27.68 53.08
N THR A 5 -36.84 26.72 52.50
CA THR A 5 -35.39 26.81 52.21
C THR A 5 -34.86 25.57 51.46
N LYS A 6 -33.89 25.85 50.59
CA LYS A 6 -32.62 25.14 50.32
C LYS A 6 -32.60 23.78 49.60
N VAL A 7 -31.98 23.89 48.43
CA VAL A 7 -31.36 22.91 47.54
C VAL A 7 -30.15 22.21 48.18
N TRP A 8 -29.95 20.90 47.98
CA TRP A 8 -28.83 20.26 47.21
C TRP A 8 -28.59 18.77 47.60
N ARG A 9 -28.38 17.96 46.55
CA ARG A 9 -27.66 16.66 46.41
C ARG A 9 -28.43 15.34 46.44
N ALA A 10 -28.30 14.65 45.29
CA ALA A 10 -27.77 13.28 45.09
C ALA A 10 -28.65 12.45 44.10
N PRO A 11 -28.17 11.30 43.58
CA PRO A 11 -27.52 11.20 42.27
C PRO A 11 -28.28 10.26 41.30
N LEU A 12 -28.10 10.46 39.99
CA LEU A 12 -28.63 9.55 38.97
C LEU A 12 -27.59 8.51 38.60
N ALA A 13 -27.74 7.32 39.18
CA ALA A 13 -27.21 6.07 38.64
C ALA A 13 -28.26 4.98 38.85
N GLY A 14 -28.64 4.32 37.74
CA GLY A 14 -29.12 2.94 37.73
C GLY A 14 -30.63 2.73 37.77
N LEU A 15 -31.17 2.29 36.63
CA LEU A 15 -31.94 1.04 36.40
C LEU A 15 -32.90 1.29 35.23
N ALA A 16 -32.56 0.82 34.03
CA ALA A 16 -32.78 -0.53 33.53
C ALA A 16 -34.21 -0.76 33.00
N SER A 17 -34.23 -1.27 31.76
CA SER A 17 -35.30 -2.01 31.09
C SER A 17 -36.32 -1.19 30.31
N LEU A 18 -36.28 -1.32 28.98
CA LEU A 18 -37.49 -1.60 28.19
C LEU A 18 -37.13 -2.14 26.79
N ALA A 19 -37.54 -3.40 26.60
CA ALA A 19 -38.01 -4.05 25.38
C ALA A 19 -37.08 -4.18 24.16
N MET A 20 -36.57 -5.42 24.00
CA MET A 20 -36.32 -6.04 22.70
C MET A 20 -37.55 -5.88 21.78
N ILE A 21 -37.37 -5.23 20.64
CA ILE A 21 -38.18 -5.44 19.44
C ILE A 21 -37.23 -5.93 18.35
N ALA A 22 -37.46 -7.16 17.91
CA ALA A 22 -36.81 -7.75 16.75
C ALA A 22 -37.21 -6.99 15.49
N THR A 23 -36.31 -6.14 15.00
CA THR A 23 -36.42 -5.56 13.65
C THR A 23 -35.54 -6.40 12.75
N MET A 24 -36.17 -7.21 11.90
CA MET A 24 -35.47 -7.96 10.86
C MET A 24 -34.83 -6.98 9.88
N GLY A 25 -33.50 -6.94 9.88
CA GLY A 25 -32.67 -7.05 8.68
C GLY A 25 -33.09 -6.27 7.44
N VAL A 26 -33.25 -4.96 7.57
CA VAL A 26 -32.90 -4.04 6.48
C VAL A 26 -31.84 -3.13 7.08
N SER A 27 -30.58 -3.52 6.92
CA SER A 27 -29.50 -2.55 6.95
C SER A 27 -29.73 -1.61 5.77
N ALA A 28 -30.55 -0.58 6.01
CA ALA A 28 -30.25 0.71 5.42
C ALA A 28 -28.81 0.99 5.87
N LEU A 29 -27.86 0.76 4.97
CA LEU A 29 -26.57 1.40 5.06
C LEU A 29 -26.90 2.89 5.05
N THR A 30 -27.09 3.48 6.24
CA THR A 30 -26.77 4.88 6.41
C THR A 30 -25.33 4.95 5.95
N ALA A 31 -25.10 5.59 4.81
CA ALA A 31 -23.76 6.01 4.46
C ALA A 31 -23.23 6.71 5.70
N THR A 32 -22.28 6.09 6.39
CA THR A 32 -21.42 6.83 7.30
C THR A 32 -20.74 7.84 6.39
N ALA A 33 -21.15 9.11 6.48
CA ALA A 33 -20.34 10.17 5.92
C ALA A 33 -18.93 9.94 6.49
N ASP A 34 -17.94 9.78 5.61
CA ASP A 34 -16.55 9.73 6.06
C ASP A 34 -16.29 11.06 6.80
N GLU A 35 -15.44 11.02 7.84
CA GLU A 35 -15.07 12.27 8.53
C GLU A 35 -14.44 13.22 7.51
N ALA A 36 -14.95 14.46 7.45
CA ALA A 36 -14.50 15.46 6.49
C ALA A 36 -12.98 15.65 6.60
N LYS A 37 -12.28 15.48 5.47
CA LYS A 37 -10.82 15.65 5.42
C LYS A 37 -10.46 17.06 5.04
N THR A 38 -9.27 17.47 5.45
CA THR A 38 -8.69 18.77 5.09
C THR A 38 -7.48 18.53 4.21
N PHE A 39 -7.50 19.16 3.03
CA PHE A 39 -6.44 19.12 2.03
C PHE A 39 -5.64 20.42 2.06
N THR A 40 -4.33 20.32 1.88
CA THR A 40 -3.43 21.48 1.88
C THR A 40 -2.93 21.75 0.47
N PHE A 41 -3.06 23.00 0.04
CA PHE A 41 -2.60 23.50 -1.25
C PHE A 41 -1.46 24.47 -1.02
N ASP A 42 -0.28 24.18 -1.58
CA ASP A 42 0.95 24.93 -1.35
C ASP A 42 1.39 25.70 -2.60
N VAL A 43 1.83 26.94 -2.41
CA VAL A 43 2.46 27.79 -3.43
C VAL A 43 3.83 28.24 -2.95
N ASP A 44 4.71 28.65 -3.86
CA ASP A 44 6.06 29.10 -3.49
C ASP A 44 6.08 30.44 -2.72
N GLY A 45 4.99 31.22 -2.81
CA GLY A 45 4.83 32.55 -2.22
C GLY A 45 5.60 33.66 -2.93
N THR A 46 6.27 33.35 -4.04
CA THR A 46 7.10 34.29 -4.81
C THR A 46 6.49 34.56 -6.19
N ASN A 47 6.14 33.50 -6.92
CA ASN A 47 5.53 33.59 -8.25
C ASN A 47 4.02 33.36 -8.20
N LEU A 48 3.56 32.56 -7.23
CA LEU A 48 2.15 32.44 -6.86
C LEU A 48 2.00 32.62 -5.36
N LYS A 49 0.89 33.25 -4.96
CA LYS A 49 0.54 33.48 -3.57
C LYS A 49 -0.98 33.38 -3.39
N PHE A 50 -1.44 32.94 -2.22
CA PHE A 50 -2.84 33.10 -1.83
C PHE A 50 -3.12 34.49 -1.28
N ASP A 51 -4.29 35.06 -1.60
CA ASP A 51 -4.75 36.29 -0.97
C ASP A 51 -5.13 35.98 0.48
N THR A 52 -4.39 36.55 1.42
CA THR A 52 -4.61 36.35 2.86
C THR A 52 -5.92 36.97 3.36
N LYS A 53 -6.62 37.72 2.49
CA LYS A 53 -7.96 38.27 2.71
C LYS A 53 -9.05 37.57 1.88
N ALA A 54 -8.71 36.52 1.14
CA ALA A 54 -9.67 35.75 0.38
C ALA A 54 -10.79 35.23 1.29
N ASN A 55 -12.04 35.43 0.88
CA ASN A 55 -13.22 34.97 1.60
C ASN A 55 -13.93 33.89 0.77
N VAL A 56 -13.33 32.71 0.70
CA VAL A 56 -13.86 31.54 0.00
C VAL A 56 -14.36 30.53 1.03
N SER A 57 -15.61 30.09 0.88
CA SER A 57 -16.23 29.15 1.82
C SER A 57 -15.46 27.83 1.87
N GLY A 58 -15.14 27.35 3.08
CA GLY A 58 -14.41 26.10 3.28
C GLY A 58 -12.89 26.19 3.04
N VAL A 59 -12.36 27.40 2.84
CA VAL A 59 -10.92 27.65 2.63
C VAL A 59 -10.35 28.46 3.79
N THR A 60 -9.21 28.02 4.31
CA THR A 60 -8.42 28.77 5.30
C THR A 60 -7.03 29.04 4.74
N VAL A 61 -6.75 30.30 4.42
CA VAL A 61 -5.45 30.73 3.91
C VAL A 61 -4.47 31.00 5.07
N ALA A 62 -3.25 30.48 4.95
CA ALA A 62 -2.18 30.73 5.91
C ALA A 62 -1.76 32.21 5.90
N LYS A 63 -1.33 32.73 7.05
CA LYS A 63 -0.99 34.16 7.22
C LYS A 63 0.15 34.63 6.32
N ASP A 64 1.05 33.73 5.91
CA ASP A 64 2.13 34.01 4.98
C ASP A 64 1.68 34.00 3.51
N GLY A 65 0.46 33.51 3.24
CA GLY A 65 -0.13 33.32 1.91
C GLY A 65 0.53 32.22 1.10
N LYS A 66 1.28 31.31 1.73
CA LYS A 66 1.98 30.21 1.04
C LYS A 66 1.17 28.92 0.98
N SER A 67 0.13 28.80 1.79
CA SER A 67 -0.74 27.63 1.76
C SER A 67 -2.19 27.98 2.01
N ALA A 68 -3.08 27.13 1.52
CA ALA A 68 -4.51 27.16 1.79
C ALA A 68 -4.98 25.76 2.18
N ALA A 69 -5.69 25.68 3.29
CA ALA A 69 -6.36 24.46 3.72
C ALA A 69 -7.81 24.47 3.21
N VAL A 70 -8.23 23.42 2.50
CA VAL A 70 -9.58 23.24 1.99
C VAL A 70 -10.20 22.03 2.67
N THR A 71 -11.33 22.21 3.34
CA THR A 71 -12.10 21.10 3.91
C THR A 71 -13.07 20.56 2.86
N ASP A 72 -13.07 19.24 2.69
CA ASP A 72 -13.93 18.54 1.72
C ASP A 72 -15.41 18.54 2.16
N GLY A 73 -16.26 18.03 1.26
CA GLY A 73 -17.69 17.89 1.51
C GLY A 73 -18.09 16.69 2.40
N GLY A 74 -17.13 16.00 3.04
CA GLY A 74 -17.37 14.76 3.78
C GLY A 74 -17.35 13.50 2.92
N ASP A 75 -16.78 13.56 1.72
CA ASP A 75 -16.60 12.42 0.83
C ASP A 75 -15.21 11.77 0.94
N GLY A 76 -14.24 12.43 1.58
CA GLY A 76 -12.96 11.87 2.02
C GLY A 76 -11.86 11.90 0.96
N TYR A 77 -12.05 12.63 -0.14
CA TYR A 77 -11.15 12.69 -1.30
C TYR A 77 -10.99 14.11 -1.83
N LEU A 78 -9.84 14.38 -2.45
CA LEU A 78 -9.62 15.66 -3.15
C LEU A 78 -10.34 15.64 -4.50
N ASP A 79 -11.28 16.57 -4.72
CA ASP A 79 -12.06 16.68 -5.96
C ASP A 79 -11.96 18.08 -6.63
N LYS A 80 -12.63 18.26 -7.78
CA LYS A 80 -12.65 19.56 -8.50
C LYS A 80 -13.19 20.69 -7.63
N SER A 81 -14.22 20.43 -6.85
CA SER A 81 -14.86 21.47 -6.04
C SER A 81 -13.87 22.05 -5.03
N ASP A 82 -12.99 21.20 -4.50
CA ASP A 82 -11.94 21.61 -3.58
C ASP A 82 -10.80 22.36 -4.27
N VAL A 83 -10.41 21.92 -5.47
CA VAL A 83 -9.40 22.63 -6.27
C VAL A 83 -9.88 24.01 -6.70
N VAL A 84 -11.14 24.14 -7.15
CA VAL A 84 -11.73 25.43 -7.51
C VAL A 84 -11.78 26.38 -6.32
N LYS A 85 -12.10 25.88 -5.12
CA LYS A 85 -12.05 26.69 -3.89
C LYS A 85 -10.63 27.21 -3.63
N ALA A 86 -9.61 26.37 -3.77
CA ALA A 86 -8.21 26.79 -3.61
C ALA A 86 -7.81 27.83 -4.66
N GLU A 87 -8.15 27.61 -5.93
CA GLU A 87 -7.84 28.53 -7.03
C GLU A 87 -8.51 29.90 -6.87
N LEU A 88 -9.76 29.94 -6.38
CA LEU A 88 -10.47 31.19 -6.07
C LEU A 88 -9.80 32.00 -4.94
N ALA A 89 -8.97 31.37 -4.11
CA ALA A 89 -8.24 32.02 -3.04
C ALA A 89 -6.85 32.54 -3.48
N LEU A 90 -6.42 32.29 -4.72
CA LEU A 90 -5.15 32.79 -5.24
C LEU A 90 -5.18 34.32 -5.43
N ASP A 91 -4.05 34.98 -5.13
CA ASP A 91 -3.85 36.41 -5.33
C ASP A 91 -3.83 36.73 -6.83
N PRO A 92 -4.81 37.51 -7.34
CA PRO A 92 -4.92 37.78 -8.77
C PRO A 92 -3.77 38.61 -9.34
N SER A 93 -3.00 39.32 -8.51
CA SER A 93 -1.94 40.24 -8.98
C SER A 93 -0.85 39.52 -9.78
N TYR A 94 -0.60 38.25 -9.49
CA TYR A 94 0.41 37.43 -10.17
C TYR A 94 -0.09 36.80 -11.48
N GLN A 95 -1.42 36.70 -11.67
CA GLN A 95 -2.03 36.01 -12.80
C GLN A 95 -1.78 36.69 -14.16
N SER A 96 -1.27 37.93 -14.16
CA SER A 96 -0.83 38.65 -15.35
C SER A 96 0.57 38.24 -15.84
N THR A 97 1.38 37.62 -14.97
CA THR A 97 2.78 37.23 -15.24
C THR A 97 2.96 35.72 -15.23
N TYR A 98 2.30 35.04 -14.28
CA TYR A 98 2.32 33.60 -14.12
C TYR A 98 0.91 33.03 -14.18
N THR A 99 0.76 31.94 -14.90
CA THR A 99 -0.50 31.20 -15.00
C THR A 99 -0.32 29.87 -14.28
N LEU A 100 -1.24 29.57 -13.36
CA LEU A 100 -1.34 28.26 -12.75
C LEU A 100 -1.70 27.25 -13.86
N THR A 101 -0.93 26.16 -13.98
CA THR A 101 -1.16 25.11 -14.98
C THR A 101 -1.64 23.80 -14.34
N GLY A 102 -1.81 23.77 -13.01
CA GLY A 102 -2.40 22.67 -12.27
C GLY A 102 -1.81 22.54 -10.86
N TRP A 103 -2.24 21.51 -10.14
CA TRP A 103 -1.70 21.12 -8.84
C TRP A 103 -1.03 19.77 -8.99
N GLU A 104 0.12 19.57 -8.36
CA GLU A 104 0.85 18.31 -8.40
C GLU A 104 0.96 17.70 -7.00
N ASN A 105 0.93 16.37 -6.93
CA ASN A 105 1.26 15.68 -5.68
C ASN A 105 2.78 15.60 -5.49
N ALA A 106 3.21 14.99 -4.38
CA ALA A 106 4.63 14.82 -4.05
C ALA A 106 5.45 14.07 -5.12
N SER A 107 4.80 13.33 -6.03
CA SER A 107 5.46 12.65 -7.15
C SER A 107 5.66 13.52 -8.39
N GLY A 108 5.18 14.77 -8.37
CA GLY A 108 5.14 15.67 -9.54
C GLY A 108 4.07 15.30 -10.56
N THR A 109 3.11 14.43 -10.18
CA THR A 109 1.98 14.09 -11.03
C THR A 109 0.87 15.12 -10.81
N LEU A 110 0.36 15.69 -11.90
CA LEU A 110 -0.79 16.59 -11.82
C LEU A 110 -2.01 15.85 -11.26
N VAL A 111 -2.60 16.43 -10.22
CA VAL A 111 -3.86 16.00 -9.59
C VAL A 111 -5.02 16.87 -10.06
N ALA A 112 -6.23 16.32 -9.97
CA ALA A 112 -7.43 16.75 -10.72
C ALA A 112 -7.70 18.26 -10.77
N THR A 113 -8.20 18.74 -11.91
CA THR A 113 -8.87 20.06 -12.07
C THR A 113 -10.26 19.98 -12.73
N ASP A 114 -10.88 18.78 -12.87
CA ASP A 114 -12.27 18.63 -13.38
C ASP A 114 -13.11 17.53 -12.68
N ALA A 115 -14.43 17.76 -12.60
CA ALA A 115 -15.46 17.13 -11.77
C ALA A 115 -15.94 15.79 -12.33
N ALA A 116 -15.54 15.46 -13.55
CA ALA A 116 -16.03 14.26 -14.23
C ALA A 116 -14.99 13.11 -14.28
N ASN A 117 -13.76 13.37 -13.82
CA ASN A 117 -12.64 12.43 -13.84
C ASN A 117 -11.90 12.36 -12.49
N ALA A 118 -12.56 12.66 -11.37
CA ALA A 118 -11.93 12.61 -10.06
C ALA A 118 -11.60 11.13 -9.70
N ASP A 119 -10.42 10.69 -10.12
CA ASP A 119 -9.69 9.72 -9.32
C ASP A 119 -9.70 10.27 -7.90
N LYS A 120 -10.27 9.47 -7.00
CA LYS A 120 -10.39 9.75 -5.59
C LYS A 120 -8.99 9.85 -4.97
N VAL A 121 -8.34 11.01 -5.12
CA VAL A 121 -6.96 11.24 -4.69
C VAL A 121 -6.94 11.31 -3.17
N THR A 122 -6.05 10.51 -2.56
CA THR A 122 -5.90 10.43 -1.10
C THR A 122 -4.79 11.32 -0.56
N ASP A 123 -4.03 11.99 -1.44
CA ASP A 123 -2.96 12.92 -1.05
C ASP A 123 -3.55 14.08 -0.26
N THR A 124 -3.04 14.32 0.95
CA THR A 124 -3.51 15.39 1.82
C THR A 124 -2.84 16.73 1.54
N THR A 125 -1.84 16.76 0.65
CA THR A 125 -1.06 17.96 0.31
C THR A 125 -0.66 17.95 -1.16
N VAL A 126 -0.88 19.08 -1.85
CA VAL A 126 -0.57 19.28 -3.27
C VAL A 126 0.10 20.63 -3.47
N THR A 127 1.00 20.72 -4.44
CA THR A 127 1.80 21.92 -4.74
C THR A 127 1.39 22.53 -6.07
N ALA A 128 1.38 23.86 -6.16
CA ALA A 128 1.01 24.56 -7.37
C ALA A 128 2.08 24.41 -8.44
N ARG A 129 1.66 24.03 -9.64
CA ARG A 129 2.46 24.08 -10.85
C ARG A 129 2.07 25.29 -11.67
N TYR A 130 3.07 26.05 -12.14
CA TYR A 130 2.83 27.29 -12.88
C TYR A 130 3.88 27.51 -13.95
N ALA A 131 3.53 28.32 -14.94
CA ALA A 131 4.42 28.78 -15.98
C ALA A 131 4.24 30.28 -16.20
N ARG A 132 5.21 30.94 -16.86
CA ARG A 132 5.00 32.31 -17.33
C ARG A 132 3.82 32.34 -18.30
N SER A 133 2.96 33.34 -18.21
CA SER A 133 1.75 33.41 -19.05
C SER A 133 2.06 33.45 -20.55
N THR A 134 3.27 33.84 -20.96
CA THR A 134 3.74 33.79 -22.36
C THR A 134 4.10 32.37 -22.83
N ASP A 135 4.38 31.47 -21.90
CA ASP A 135 4.88 30.10 -22.10
C ASP A 135 3.79 29.05 -21.79
N VAL A 136 2.53 29.43 -21.96
CA VAL A 136 1.36 28.58 -21.78
C VAL A 136 0.59 28.47 -23.10
N TYR A 137 0.09 27.27 -23.37
CA TYR A 137 -0.99 27.05 -24.32
C TYR A 137 -2.33 27.16 -23.59
N ASN A 138 -3.23 28.01 -24.07
CA ASN A 138 -4.60 28.08 -23.58
C ASN A 138 -5.46 27.14 -24.43
N VAL A 139 -5.83 25.99 -23.87
CA VAL A 139 -6.70 25.03 -24.56
C VAL A 139 -8.15 25.44 -24.34
N VAL A 140 -8.83 25.79 -25.43
CA VAL A 140 -10.22 26.21 -25.41
C VAL A 140 -11.06 25.07 -25.96
N PHE A 141 -11.94 24.53 -25.12
CA PHE A 141 -12.89 23.50 -25.53
C PHE A 141 -14.17 24.13 -26.06
N SER A 142 -14.60 23.72 -27.26
CA SER A 142 -15.83 24.17 -27.91
C SER A 142 -16.75 23.01 -28.27
N GLY A 143 -18.05 23.29 -28.41
CA GLY A 143 -19.08 22.29 -28.74
C GLY A 143 -20.12 22.13 -27.64
N VAL A 144 -20.72 20.94 -27.52
CA VAL A 144 -21.78 20.63 -26.55
C VAL A 144 -21.21 20.44 -25.14
N TYR A 145 -19.96 19.99 -25.03
CA TYR A 145 -19.26 19.76 -23.77
C TYR A 145 -18.13 20.78 -23.61
N THR A 146 -18.45 21.93 -23.03
CA THR A 146 -17.48 22.99 -22.72
C THR A 146 -17.02 22.88 -21.27
N VAL A 147 -15.72 23.02 -21.05
CA VAL A 147 -15.11 23.23 -19.73
C VAL A 147 -14.44 24.60 -19.72
N ALA A 148 -14.01 25.06 -18.54
CA ALA A 148 -13.16 26.24 -18.44
C ALA A 148 -11.85 26.01 -19.22
N ASP A 149 -11.29 27.08 -19.79
CA ASP A 149 -10.04 27.01 -20.54
C ASP A 149 -8.95 26.32 -19.70
N VAL A 150 -8.24 25.38 -20.31
CA VAL A 150 -7.22 24.59 -19.64
C VAL A 150 -5.83 25.14 -20.00
N PRO A 151 -5.15 25.83 -19.07
CA PRO A 151 -3.78 26.29 -19.29
C PRO A 151 -2.80 25.13 -19.19
N VAL A 152 -2.02 24.90 -20.25
CA VAL A 152 -0.97 23.87 -20.31
C VAL A 152 0.38 24.53 -20.52
N ALA A 153 1.38 24.23 -19.68
CA ALA A 153 2.72 24.77 -19.91
C ALA A 153 3.27 24.24 -21.25
N LYS A 154 3.89 25.11 -22.05
CA LYS A 154 4.50 24.70 -23.34
C LYS A 154 5.57 23.63 -23.16
N ALA A 155 6.20 23.57 -21.99
CA ALA A 155 7.16 22.54 -21.61
C ALA A 155 6.53 21.13 -21.49
N ASP A 156 5.24 21.05 -21.15
CA ASP A 156 4.50 19.78 -21.12
C ASP A 156 4.05 19.37 -22.52
N GLY A 157 3.60 20.36 -23.31
CA GLY A 157 3.24 20.19 -24.71
C GLY A 157 2.00 19.31 -24.97
N LYS A 158 1.35 18.74 -23.95
CA LYS A 158 0.24 17.78 -24.11
C LYS A 158 -0.81 17.94 -23.03
N LEU A 159 -2.04 17.55 -23.34
CA LEU A 159 -3.12 17.37 -22.37
C LEU A 159 -2.98 16.00 -21.69
N ALA A 160 -3.22 15.95 -20.39
CA ALA A 160 -3.47 14.69 -19.70
C ALA A 160 -4.87 14.15 -20.05
N SER A 161 -5.04 12.83 -20.07
CA SER A 161 -6.33 12.20 -20.44
C SER A 161 -7.53 12.70 -19.62
N TRP A 162 -7.31 13.04 -18.35
CA TRP A 162 -8.36 13.53 -17.46
C TRP A 162 -8.77 14.98 -17.71
N GLN A 163 -7.95 15.77 -18.44
CA GLN A 163 -8.25 17.17 -18.80
C GLN A 163 -9.23 17.30 -19.96
N PHE A 164 -9.54 16.20 -20.65
CA PHE A 164 -10.57 16.18 -21.66
C PHE A 164 -11.96 16.18 -20.99
N PRO A 165 -12.90 17.02 -21.46
CA PRO A 165 -14.29 16.94 -21.03
C PRO A 165 -14.85 15.54 -21.23
N THR A 166 -15.75 15.12 -20.35
CA THR A 166 -16.50 13.88 -20.53
C THR A 166 -17.98 14.16 -20.69
N ASP A 167 -18.69 13.14 -21.16
CA ASP A 167 -20.13 13.20 -21.35
C ASP A 167 -20.86 13.05 -20.01
N THR A 168 -21.38 14.16 -19.49
CA THR A 168 -22.04 14.18 -18.18
C THR A 168 -23.55 14.01 -18.26
N ASP A 169 -24.18 14.24 -19.42
CA ASP A 169 -25.63 14.16 -19.61
C ASP A 169 -25.96 13.14 -20.70
N ARG A 170 -26.23 11.91 -20.27
CA ARG A 170 -26.54 10.77 -21.15
C ARG A 170 -27.88 10.90 -21.89
N HIS A 171 -28.64 11.97 -21.67
CA HIS A 171 -29.99 12.16 -22.20
C HIS A 171 -30.10 13.33 -23.19
N ASP A 172 -29.00 14.04 -23.45
CA ASP A 172 -28.98 15.21 -24.34
C ASP A 172 -29.09 14.84 -25.84
N GLY A 173 -28.98 13.55 -26.17
CA GLY A 173 -29.10 13.00 -27.52
C GLY A 173 -27.83 13.19 -28.36
N LYS A 174 -26.71 13.54 -27.72
CA LYS A 174 -25.37 13.61 -28.30
C LYS A 174 -24.45 12.69 -27.49
N LEU A 175 -23.70 11.84 -28.18
CA LEU A 175 -22.66 11.03 -27.54
C LEU A 175 -21.31 11.62 -27.90
N LEU A 176 -20.52 11.99 -26.89
CA LEU A 176 -19.13 12.39 -27.08
C LEU A 176 -18.28 11.21 -27.59
N THR A 177 -17.67 11.36 -28.76
CA THR A 177 -16.84 10.32 -29.41
C THR A 177 -15.36 10.69 -29.51
N GLY A 178 -15.01 11.94 -29.19
CA GLY A 178 -13.63 12.41 -29.16
C GLY A 178 -13.54 13.90 -29.38
N PHE A 179 -12.35 14.36 -29.74
CA PHE A 179 -12.05 15.77 -29.94
C PHE A 179 -11.21 15.98 -31.20
N VAL A 180 -11.37 17.14 -31.85
CA VAL A 180 -10.60 17.53 -33.04
C VAL A 180 -10.12 18.97 -32.95
N ALA A 181 -9.06 19.30 -33.67
CA ALA A 181 -8.59 20.68 -33.81
C ALA A 181 -9.55 21.49 -34.73
N ASP A 182 -10.33 22.43 -34.16
CA ASP A 182 -11.47 23.10 -34.85
C ASP A 182 -11.02 24.04 -35.98
N LYS A 183 -9.84 24.66 -35.84
CA LYS A 183 -9.37 25.75 -36.73
C LYS A 183 -8.09 25.46 -37.52
N GLN A 184 -7.52 24.25 -37.41
CA GLN A 184 -6.26 23.88 -38.09
C GLN A 184 -6.46 22.79 -39.15
N THR A 185 -6.60 21.54 -38.71
CA THR A 185 -6.48 20.35 -39.57
C THR A 185 -7.66 19.39 -39.46
N SER A 186 -8.59 19.64 -38.52
CA SER A 186 -9.59 18.66 -38.07
C SER A 186 -8.97 17.32 -37.64
N GLN A 187 -7.69 17.31 -37.27
CA GLN A 187 -7.00 16.15 -36.73
C GLN A 187 -7.59 15.79 -35.36
N ALA A 188 -7.69 14.48 -35.09
CA ALA A 188 -8.09 13.98 -33.78
C ALA A 188 -7.09 14.44 -32.70
N VAL A 189 -7.61 14.97 -31.60
CA VAL A 189 -6.85 15.40 -30.43
C VAL A 189 -7.07 14.39 -29.31
N THR A 190 -5.97 13.79 -28.86
CA THR A 190 -5.91 12.81 -27.77
C THR A 190 -4.83 13.22 -26.77
N ALA A 191 -4.72 12.52 -25.64
CA ALA A 191 -3.66 12.77 -24.65
C ALA A 191 -2.23 12.62 -25.21
N ASP A 192 -2.06 11.89 -26.32
CA ASP A 192 -0.76 11.74 -26.98
C ASP A 192 -0.43 12.88 -27.95
N THR A 193 -1.41 13.73 -28.26
CA THR A 193 -1.29 14.80 -29.24
C THR A 193 -0.45 15.94 -28.68
N ASP A 194 0.62 16.29 -29.41
CA ASP A 194 1.40 17.48 -29.13
C ASP A 194 0.61 18.74 -29.53
N LEU A 195 0.31 19.57 -28.54
CA LEU A 195 -0.46 20.81 -28.67
C LEU A 195 0.21 21.81 -29.61
N ALA A 196 1.53 21.75 -29.83
CA ALA A 196 2.20 22.56 -30.83
C ALA A 196 1.64 22.34 -32.25
N ASN A 197 1.04 21.17 -32.51
CA ASN A 197 0.38 20.84 -33.79
C ASN A 197 -1.10 21.25 -33.84
N VAL A 198 -1.68 21.66 -32.71
CA VAL A 198 -3.10 22.03 -32.55
C VAL A 198 -3.28 23.54 -32.47
N VAL A 199 -2.29 24.25 -31.93
CA VAL A 199 -2.32 25.70 -31.68
C VAL A 199 -2.47 26.50 -32.97
N THR A 200 -3.28 27.55 -32.91
CA THR A 200 -3.47 28.44 -34.06
C THR A 200 -2.18 29.20 -34.39
N LYS A 201 -1.78 29.20 -35.67
CA LYS A 201 -0.51 29.80 -36.12
C LYS A 201 -0.38 31.25 -35.67
N GLY A 202 0.60 31.52 -34.81
CA GLY A 202 0.87 32.86 -34.27
C GLY A 202 0.08 33.22 -33.00
N SER A 203 -0.67 32.28 -32.42
CA SER A 203 -1.32 32.43 -31.11
C SER A 203 -0.76 31.42 -30.10
N ASN A 204 -1.23 31.54 -28.85
CA ASN A 204 -1.03 30.54 -27.78
C ASN A 204 -2.31 29.70 -27.56
N GLU A 205 -3.30 29.82 -28.44
CA GLU A 205 -4.63 29.24 -28.26
C GLU A 205 -4.75 27.93 -29.06
N ALA A 206 -5.12 26.85 -28.36
CA ALA A 206 -5.41 25.55 -28.95
C ALA A 206 -6.92 25.32 -28.93
N ASP A 207 -7.55 25.55 -30.09
CA ASP A 207 -8.99 25.35 -30.27
C ASP A 207 -9.33 23.86 -30.46
N VAL A 208 -9.90 23.26 -29.43
CA VAL A 208 -10.29 21.85 -29.42
C VAL A 208 -11.81 21.74 -29.41
N LYS A 209 -12.38 21.01 -30.36
CA LYS A 209 -13.83 20.85 -30.51
C LYS A 209 -14.26 19.42 -30.22
N ALA A 210 -15.28 19.29 -29.39
CA ALA A 210 -15.95 18.02 -29.14
C ALA A 210 -16.59 17.46 -30.42
N VAL A 211 -16.31 16.20 -30.72
CA VAL A 211 -16.94 15.43 -31.79
C VAL A 211 -18.04 14.59 -31.19
N THR A 212 -19.25 14.79 -31.68
CA THR A 212 -20.43 14.09 -31.19
C THR A 212 -21.15 13.37 -32.31
N VAL A 213 -21.82 12.28 -31.95
CA VAL A 213 -22.78 11.57 -32.81
C VAL A 213 -24.16 11.67 -32.19
N ASP A 214 -25.21 11.53 -33.00
CA ASP A 214 -26.57 11.41 -32.45
C ASP A 214 -26.66 10.15 -31.59
N SER A 215 -27.21 10.28 -30.40
CA SER A 215 -27.31 9.20 -29.41
C SER A 215 -28.73 8.98 -28.93
N ALA A 216 -28.92 7.90 -28.19
CA ALA A 216 -30.12 7.61 -27.44
C ALA A 216 -29.78 6.89 -26.14
N ALA A 217 -30.48 7.27 -25.07
CA ALA A 217 -30.35 6.67 -23.75
C ALA A 217 -31.23 5.42 -23.60
N VAL A 218 -30.68 4.36 -23.04
CA VAL A 218 -31.43 3.22 -22.52
C VAL A 218 -31.38 3.26 -21.00
N THR A 219 -32.51 3.58 -20.38
CA THR A 219 -32.67 3.60 -18.92
C THR A 219 -33.24 2.28 -18.46
N PHE A 220 -32.43 1.46 -17.80
CA PHE A 220 -32.89 0.31 -17.03
C PHE A 220 -33.38 0.78 -15.67
N SER A 221 -34.71 0.78 -15.49
CA SER A 221 -35.32 1.33 -14.29
C SER A 221 -35.25 0.35 -13.12
N SER A 222 -35.03 0.88 -11.92
CA SER A 222 -35.17 0.21 -10.64
C SER A 222 -36.64 0.07 -10.20
N THR A 223 -37.61 0.35 -11.08
CA THR A 223 -39.04 0.19 -10.83
C THR A 223 -39.70 -0.63 -11.92
N ASP A 224 -40.55 -1.59 -11.55
CA ASP A 224 -41.34 -2.33 -12.53
C ASP A 224 -42.54 -1.53 -13.06
N HIS A 225 -43.29 -2.11 -14.00
CA HIS A 225 -44.49 -1.48 -14.57
C HIS A 225 -45.63 -1.29 -13.56
N SER A 226 -45.59 -1.96 -12.40
CA SER A 226 -46.54 -1.76 -11.30
C SER A 226 -46.08 -0.68 -10.29
N GLY A 227 -44.86 -0.16 -10.47
CA GLY A 227 -44.26 0.84 -9.58
C GLY A 227 -43.55 0.25 -8.36
N LYS A 228 -43.37 -1.08 -8.27
CA LYS A 228 -42.59 -1.68 -7.18
C LYS A 228 -41.10 -1.50 -7.43
N SER A 229 -40.35 -1.27 -6.36
CA SER A 229 -38.90 -1.11 -6.41
C SER A 229 -38.16 -2.44 -6.52
N TRP A 230 -37.10 -2.42 -7.31
CA TRP A 230 -36.15 -3.50 -7.54
C TRP A 230 -34.73 -2.97 -7.31
N THR A 231 -33.83 -3.83 -6.89
CA THR A 231 -32.39 -3.54 -6.76
C THR A 231 -31.67 -4.03 -8.01
N LEU A 232 -31.00 -3.12 -8.72
CA LEU A 232 -30.12 -3.45 -9.84
C LEU A 232 -28.72 -3.80 -9.32
N ASN A 233 -28.09 -4.83 -9.89
CA ASN A 233 -26.71 -5.21 -9.61
C ASN A 233 -25.67 -4.19 -10.13
N THR A 234 -26.06 -3.36 -11.09
CA THR A 234 -25.26 -2.26 -11.65
C THR A 234 -26.12 -1.00 -11.73
N LYS A 235 -25.54 0.15 -11.41
CA LYS A 235 -26.21 1.47 -11.44
C LYS A 235 -25.20 2.58 -11.64
N ASN A 236 -25.62 3.66 -12.31
CA ASN A 236 -24.78 4.84 -12.55
C ASN A 236 -25.59 6.16 -12.51
N GLU A 237 -26.92 6.10 -12.38
CA GLU A 237 -27.77 7.29 -12.28
C GLU A 237 -28.83 7.09 -11.19
N GLY A 238 -28.49 7.49 -9.97
CA GLY A 238 -29.30 7.21 -8.79
C GLY A 238 -29.42 5.71 -8.52
N ASN A 239 -30.64 5.17 -8.64
CA ASN A 239 -30.91 3.73 -8.51
C ASN A 239 -31.02 3.02 -9.87
N ASP A 240 -31.01 3.76 -10.97
CA ASP A 240 -31.16 3.25 -12.32
C ASP A 240 -29.79 3.02 -12.96
N TYR A 241 -29.79 2.25 -14.06
CA TYR A 241 -28.64 2.07 -14.92
C TYR A 241 -28.94 2.63 -16.30
N VAL A 242 -28.16 3.61 -16.73
CA VAL A 242 -28.33 4.30 -17.99
C VAL A 242 -27.13 4.02 -18.89
N VAL A 243 -27.42 3.53 -20.09
CA VAL A 243 -26.43 3.36 -21.15
C VAL A 243 -26.79 4.28 -22.28
N GLU A 244 -25.84 5.12 -22.67
CA GLU A 244 -25.97 5.92 -23.87
C GLU A 244 -25.39 5.17 -25.05
N VAL A 245 -26.11 5.19 -26.18
CA VAL A 245 -25.79 4.41 -27.37
C VAL A 245 -25.88 5.32 -28.59
N GLU A 246 -24.90 5.25 -29.49
CA GLU A 246 -25.01 5.91 -30.80
C GLU A 246 -26.27 5.43 -31.54
N LYS A 247 -27.02 6.36 -32.11
CA LYS A 247 -28.32 6.09 -32.72
C LYS A 247 -28.20 5.08 -33.87
N GLY A 248 -28.95 3.99 -33.77
CA GLY A 248 -28.94 2.87 -34.70
C GLY A 248 -27.98 1.73 -34.32
N LYS A 249 -27.11 1.94 -33.31
CA LYS A 249 -26.23 0.91 -32.76
C LYS A 249 -26.93 0.11 -31.67
N THR A 250 -26.23 -0.92 -31.18
CA THR A 250 -26.73 -1.83 -30.15
C THR A 250 -26.04 -1.59 -28.81
N LEU A 251 -26.60 -2.14 -27.73
CA LEU A 251 -25.96 -2.10 -26.40
C LEU A 251 -24.59 -2.80 -26.41
N ALA A 252 -24.43 -3.87 -27.21
CA ALA A 252 -23.14 -4.53 -27.40
C ALA A 252 -22.09 -3.60 -28.05
N ASP A 253 -22.49 -2.80 -29.03
CA ASP A 253 -21.60 -1.81 -29.67
C ASP A 253 -21.16 -0.72 -28.67
N ALA A 254 -22.02 -0.38 -27.70
CA ALA A 254 -21.70 0.51 -26.58
C ALA A 254 -20.84 -0.17 -25.48
N GLY A 255 -20.35 -1.40 -25.71
CA GLY A 255 -19.47 -2.12 -24.79
C GLY A 255 -20.17 -2.85 -23.65
N VAL A 256 -21.51 -2.90 -23.65
CA VAL A 256 -22.28 -3.65 -22.64
C VAL A 256 -22.11 -5.14 -22.91
N LYS A 257 -21.48 -5.86 -21.97
CA LYS A 257 -21.23 -7.30 -22.08
C LYS A 257 -22.40 -8.15 -21.61
N GLU A 258 -23.10 -7.68 -20.59
CA GLU A 258 -24.25 -8.34 -19.99
C GLU A 258 -25.28 -7.27 -19.57
N LEU A 259 -26.56 -7.62 -19.65
CA LEU A 259 -27.63 -6.74 -19.16
C LEU A 259 -27.62 -6.74 -17.62
N PRO A 260 -28.08 -5.64 -16.98
CA PRO A 260 -28.26 -5.62 -15.53
C PRO A 260 -29.22 -6.73 -15.09
N VAL A 261 -29.10 -7.13 -13.83
CA VAL A 261 -30.03 -8.03 -13.15
C VAL A 261 -30.79 -7.22 -12.11
N ALA A 262 -32.12 -7.24 -12.20
CA ALA A 262 -33.02 -6.70 -11.21
C ALA A 262 -33.40 -7.78 -10.20
N SER A 263 -33.36 -7.47 -8.91
CA SER A 263 -33.74 -8.38 -7.82
C SER A 263 -34.65 -7.71 -6.80
N GLN A 264 -35.51 -8.50 -6.15
CA GLN A 264 -36.41 -8.03 -5.09
C GLN A 264 -36.56 -9.12 -4.02
N PRO A 265 -36.67 -8.75 -2.73
CA PRO A 265 -37.06 -9.70 -1.69
C PRO A 265 -38.36 -10.45 -2.03
N SER A 266 -38.36 -11.74 -1.73
CA SER A 266 -39.50 -12.63 -1.92
C SER A 266 -39.57 -13.63 -0.76
N THR A 267 -40.65 -14.39 -0.72
CA THR A 267 -40.84 -15.49 0.23
C THR A 267 -41.42 -16.67 -0.52
N ASP A 268 -40.82 -17.84 -0.34
CA ASP A 268 -41.34 -19.07 -0.92
C ASP A 268 -42.69 -19.47 -0.26
N PRO A 269 -43.41 -20.48 -0.80
CA PRO A 269 -44.67 -20.94 -0.21
C PRO A 269 -44.57 -21.49 1.23
N TYR A 270 -43.36 -21.72 1.73
CA TYR A 270 -43.08 -22.22 3.08
C TYR A 270 -42.66 -21.12 4.05
N GLY A 271 -42.60 -19.85 3.59
CA GLY A 271 -42.21 -18.70 4.40
C GLY A 271 -40.70 -18.47 4.49
N THR A 272 -39.89 -19.18 3.70
CA THR A 272 -38.44 -18.96 3.62
C THR A 272 -38.16 -17.69 2.83
N ALA A 273 -37.27 -16.84 3.33
CA ALA A 273 -36.82 -15.68 2.60
C ALA A 273 -36.02 -16.09 1.34
N THR A 274 -36.50 -15.66 0.17
CA THR A 274 -35.88 -15.87 -1.13
C THR A 274 -35.63 -14.53 -1.82
N THR A 275 -35.09 -14.59 -3.03
CA THR A 275 -34.94 -13.44 -3.90
C THR A 275 -35.53 -13.79 -5.26
N ARG A 276 -36.49 -12.97 -5.70
CA ARG A 276 -36.99 -13.04 -7.06
C ARG A 276 -36.12 -12.13 -7.93
N TYR A 277 -35.82 -12.54 -9.15
CA TYR A 277 -34.93 -11.77 -10.02
C TYR A 277 -35.20 -11.95 -11.50
N THR A 278 -34.75 -10.99 -12.29
CA THR A 278 -34.82 -11.05 -13.75
C THR A 278 -33.71 -10.24 -14.41
N SER A 279 -33.24 -10.72 -15.56
CA SER A 279 -32.41 -9.97 -16.52
C SER A 279 -33.21 -9.55 -17.77
N THR A 280 -34.52 -9.80 -17.78
CA THR A 280 -35.40 -9.38 -18.87
C THR A 280 -36.01 -8.02 -18.56
N PHE A 281 -35.79 -7.08 -19.48
CA PHE A 281 -36.34 -5.72 -19.40
C PHE A 281 -37.11 -5.38 -20.67
N SER A 282 -38.21 -4.65 -20.54
CA SER A 282 -39.00 -4.20 -21.68
C SER A 282 -39.66 -2.85 -21.42
N ALA A 283 -39.98 -2.12 -22.49
CA ALA A 283 -40.69 -0.86 -22.41
C ALA A 283 -42.18 -1.05 -22.06
N ALA A 284 -42.81 -2.12 -22.59
CA ALA A 284 -44.19 -2.49 -22.29
C ALA A 284 -44.26 -3.63 -21.26
N SER A 285 -45.39 -3.74 -20.56
CA SER A 285 -45.65 -4.84 -19.63
C SER A 285 -46.25 -6.06 -20.33
N GLY A 286 -46.06 -7.24 -19.75
CA GLY A 286 -46.71 -8.48 -20.18
C GLY A 286 -45.76 -9.50 -20.80
N LYS A 287 -46.22 -10.75 -20.89
CA LYS A 287 -45.44 -11.90 -21.37
C LYS A 287 -45.02 -11.80 -22.85
N ASP A 288 -45.82 -11.09 -23.65
CA ASP A 288 -45.60 -10.92 -25.09
C ASP A 288 -44.84 -9.62 -25.40
N ALA A 289 -44.48 -8.83 -24.38
CA ALA A 289 -43.70 -7.61 -24.55
C ALA A 289 -42.29 -7.96 -25.02
N LYS A 290 -41.85 -7.27 -26.07
CA LYS A 290 -40.52 -7.47 -26.66
C LYS A 290 -39.45 -6.99 -25.67
N ALA A 291 -38.68 -7.94 -25.14
CA ALA A 291 -37.55 -7.66 -24.28
C ALA A 291 -36.40 -7.00 -25.07
N ILE A 292 -35.69 -6.09 -24.41
CA ILE A 292 -34.43 -5.56 -24.93
C ILE A 292 -33.34 -6.64 -24.82
N THR A 293 -32.45 -6.69 -25.80
CA THR A 293 -31.30 -7.58 -25.85
C THR A 293 -30.05 -6.76 -26.15
N LEU A 294 -28.87 -7.34 -25.91
CA LEU A 294 -27.59 -6.71 -26.28
C LEU A 294 -27.51 -6.33 -27.76
N SER A 295 -28.23 -7.04 -28.62
CA SER A 295 -28.30 -6.83 -30.07
C SER A 295 -29.48 -5.96 -30.53
N THR A 296 -30.23 -5.36 -29.61
CA THR A 296 -31.35 -4.47 -29.97
C THR A 296 -30.80 -3.14 -30.47
N ALA A 297 -31.17 -2.73 -31.69
CA ALA A 297 -30.82 -1.43 -32.23
C ALA A 297 -31.60 -0.32 -31.51
N ILE A 298 -30.90 0.72 -31.05
CA ILE A 298 -31.45 1.82 -30.26
C ILE A 298 -31.56 3.07 -31.12
N SER A 299 -32.77 3.57 -31.37
CA SER A 299 -33.01 4.73 -32.23
C SER A 299 -33.60 5.96 -31.52
N ALA A 300 -33.99 5.81 -30.25
CA ALA A 300 -34.58 6.87 -29.43
C ALA A 300 -34.45 6.51 -27.95
N ASN A 301 -34.52 7.52 -27.08
CA ASN A 301 -34.48 7.32 -25.63
C ASN A 301 -35.59 6.35 -25.22
N VAL A 302 -35.24 5.34 -24.42
CA VAL A 302 -36.17 4.32 -23.97
C VAL A 302 -35.91 3.96 -22.52
N THR A 303 -36.97 3.98 -21.72
CA THR A 303 -36.95 3.39 -20.38
C THR A 303 -37.47 1.96 -20.48
N VAL A 304 -36.66 1.00 -20.05
CA VAL A 304 -37.02 -0.41 -19.95
C VAL A 304 -37.10 -0.79 -18.47
N LYS A 305 -38.12 -1.56 -18.14
CA LYS A 305 -38.41 -1.96 -16.76
C LYS A 305 -38.32 -3.48 -16.61
N PRO A 306 -38.01 -4.00 -15.41
CA PRO A 306 -38.04 -5.43 -15.14
C PRO A 306 -39.38 -6.03 -15.60
N ASN A 307 -39.32 -7.06 -16.45
CA ASN A 307 -40.51 -7.69 -17.05
C ASN A 307 -40.66 -9.16 -16.62
N TYR A 308 -41.70 -9.83 -17.13
CA TYR A 308 -41.95 -11.26 -16.99
C TYR A 308 -40.72 -12.13 -17.31
N GLY A 309 -40.63 -13.30 -16.67
CA GLY A 309 -39.44 -14.16 -16.66
C GLY A 309 -38.72 -14.23 -15.30
N VAL A 310 -39.39 -13.78 -14.24
CA VAL A 310 -38.86 -13.75 -12.89
C VAL A 310 -38.53 -15.17 -12.41
N SER A 311 -37.28 -15.39 -12.03
CA SER A 311 -36.80 -16.62 -11.41
C SER A 311 -36.71 -16.45 -9.90
N GLU A 312 -36.84 -17.55 -9.16
CA GLU A 312 -36.61 -17.59 -7.70
C GLU A 312 -35.22 -18.14 -7.41
N GLY A 313 -34.58 -17.57 -6.41
CA GLY A 313 -33.23 -17.96 -6.00
C GLY A 313 -32.85 -17.38 -4.65
N TYR A 314 -31.55 -17.42 -4.38
CA TYR A 314 -30.95 -17.01 -3.12
C TYR A 314 -29.90 -15.94 -3.37
N THR A 315 -29.93 -14.89 -2.55
CA THR A 315 -28.89 -13.87 -2.49
C THR A 315 -27.82 -14.29 -1.50
N VAL A 316 -26.57 -14.28 -1.96
CA VAL A 316 -25.38 -14.54 -1.17
C VAL A 316 -24.54 -13.29 -1.14
N THR A 317 -24.42 -12.70 0.04
CA THR A 317 -23.62 -11.48 0.23
C THR A 317 -22.27 -11.86 0.83
N PHE A 318 -21.18 -11.50 0.16
CA PHE A 318 -19.83 -11.69 0.64
C PHE A 318 -19.34 -10.42 1.32
N VAL A 319 -18.95 -10.53 2.58
CA VAL A 319 -18.51 -9.39 3.41
C VAL A 319 -17.08 -9.63 3.87
N SER A 320 -16.19 -8.68 3.58
CA SER A 320 -14.81 -8.69 4.08
C SER A 320 -14.55 -7.40 4.84
N GLU A 321 -13.98 -7.50 6.05
CA GLU A 321 -13.67 -6.34 6.91
C GLU A 321 -14.89 -5.39 7.07
N GLY A 322 -16.10 -5.96 7.22
CA GLY A 322 -17.36 -5.23 7.39
C GLY A 322 -17.95 -4.62 6.10
N LYS A 323 -17.28 -4.75 4.94
CA LYS A 323 -17.73 -4.21 3.66
C LYS A 323 -18.23 -5.32 2.73
N VAL A 324 -19.33 -5.07 2.03
CA VAL A 324 -19.79 -5.96 0.96
C VAL A 324 -18.80 -5.90 -0.19
N VAL A 325 -18.12 -7.02 -0.46
CA VAL A 325 -17.13 -7.11 -1.55
C VAL A 325 -17.71 -7.72 -2.81
N SER A 326 -18.79 -8.50 -2.69
CA SER A 326 -19.51 -9.08 -3.82
C SER A 326 -20.88 -9.54 -3.36
N THR A 327 -21.83 -9.54 -4.29
CA THR A 327 -23.13 -10.20 -4.10
C THR A 327 -23.34 -11.16 -5.27
N GLN A 328 -23.81 -12.36 -4.98
CA GLN A 328 -24.19 -13.34 -5.98
C GLN A 328 -25.65 -13.71 -5.83
N LEU A 329 -26.28 -13.91 -6.98
CA LEU A 329 -27.64 -14.38 -7.08
C LEU A 329 -27.61 -15.77 -7.68
N VAL A 330 -28.13 -16.74 -6.94
CA VAL A 330 -27.99 -18.16 -7.26
C VAL A 330 -29.38 -18.74 -7.42
N ALA A 331 -29.65 -19.41 -8.53
CA ALA A 331 -30.92 -20.11 -8.73
C ALA A 331 -31.17 -21.14 -7.61
N ALA A 332 -32.43 -21.38 -7.26
CA ALA A 332 -32.80 -22.17 -6.09
C ALA A 332 -32.23 -23.61 -6.08
N ASP A 333 -31.86 -24.17 -7.24
CA ASP A 333 -31.29 -25.51 -7.41
C ASP A 333 -29.75 -25.53 -7.59
N LYS A 334 -29.09 -24.37 -7.57
CA LYS A 334 -27.65 -24.23 -7.87
C LYS A 334 -26.80 -23.97 -6.64
N THR A 335 -25.50 -24.25 -6.79
CA THR A 335 -24.47 -23.90 -5.81
C THR A 335 -23.88 -22.53 -6.13
N ILE A 336 -23.18 -21.96 -5.15
CA ILE A 336 -22.57 -20.64 -5.22
C ILE A 336 -21.16 -20.78 -5.81
N THR A 337 -20.72 -19.80 -6.61
CA THR A 337 -19.32 -19.77 -7.06
C THR A 337 -18.46 -19.08 -6.00
N LYS A 338 -17.36 -19.71 -5.60
CA LYS A 338 -16.42 -19.06 -4.66
C LYS A 338 -15.87 -17.77 -5.31
N PRO A 339 -15.99 -16.60 -4.66
CA PRO A 339 -15.40 -15.37 -5.18
C PRO A 339 -13.87 -15.41 -5.03
N ALA A 340 -13.19 -14.41 -5.60
CA ALA A 340 -11.77 -14.22 -5.34
C ALA A 340 -11.50 -14.08 -3.83
N ASP A 341 -10.38 -14.63 -3.38
CA ASP A 341 -9.98 -14.54 -1.98
C ASP A 341 -9.68 -13.07 -1.64
N PRO A 342 -10.37 -12.49 -0.64
CA PRO A 342 -10.15 -11.10 -0.27
C PRO A 342 -8.79 -10.96 0.43
N THR A 343 -8.22 -9.77 0.38
CA THR A 343 -6.99 -9.43 1.10
C THR A 343 -7.28 -8.56 2.31
N LYS A 344 -6.54 -8.78 3.40
CA LYS A 344 -6.49 -7.91 4.56
C LYS A 344 -5.14 -7.21 4.61
N LYS A 345 -5.13 -5.91 4.95
CA LYS A 345 -3.90 -5.13 5.08
C LYS A 345 -3.07 -5.68 6.25
N ASP A 346 -1.76 -5.84 6.03
CA ASP A 346 -0.82 -6.22 7.09
C ASP A 346 -0.69 -5.13 8.16
N ASP A 347 -0.57 -5.55 9.41
CA ASP A 347 -0.25 -4.69 10.55
C ASP A 347 1.27 -4.59 10.74
N THR A 348 1.72 -3.65 11.58
CA THR A 348 3.14 -3.47 11.92
C THR A 348 3.85 -4.74 12.40
N ASN A 349 3.10 -5.64 13.07
CA ASN A 349 3.65 -6.84 13.71
C ASN A 349 2.96 -8.16 13.30
N VAL A 350 1.93 -8.10 12.45
CA VAL A 350 1.16 -9.27 12.04
C VAL A 350 0.88 -9.18 10.55
N LYS A 351 1.25 -10.22 9.80
CA LYS A 351 0.79 -10.40 8.43
C LYS A 351 -0.46 -11.26 8.42
N TRP A 352 -1.42 -10.93 7.56
CA TRP A 352 -2.71 -11.62 7.50
C TRP A 352 -2.87 -12.43 6.22
N ALA A 353 -3.48 -13.60 6.32
CA ALA A 353 -3.89 -14.41 5.17
C ALA A 353 -5.38 -14.74 5.26
N PHE A 354 -6.03 -14.80 4.09
CA PHE A 354 -7.40 -15.29 3.99
C PHE A 354 -7.45 -16.78 4.31
N LYS A 355 -8.34 -17.16 5.23
CA LYS A 355 -8.54 -18.53 5.64
C LYS A 355 -9.75 -19.16 4.95
N ALA A 356 -10.92 -18.55 5.12
CA ALA A 356 -12.17 -19.11 4.66
C ALA A 356 -13.30 -18.08 4.62
N TRP A 357 -14.34 -18.39 3.84
CA TRP A 357 -15.65 -17.75 3.96
C TRP A 357 -16.46 -18.47 5.03
N GLN A 358 -17.09 -17.73 5.93
CA GLN A 358 -17.85 -18.31 7.05
C GLN A 358 -19.33 -17.92 7.02
N LEU A 359 -20.19 -18.87 7.34
CA LEU A 359 -21.61 -18.65 7.66
C LEU A 359 -21.78 -18.89 9.17
N ASP A 360 -22.27 -17.88 9.89
CA ASP A 360 -22.49 -17.96 11.35
C ASP A 360 -21.26 -18.47 12.13
N GLY A 361 -20.07 -18.03 11.71
CA GLY A 361 -18.78 -18.39 12.33
C GLY A 361 -18.20 -19.75 11.92
N LYS A 362 -18.87 -20.50 11.05
CA LYS A 362 -18.41 -21.81 10.53
C LYS A 362 -18.00 -21.71 9.07
N ASP A 363 -16.92 -22.39 8.70
CA ASP A 363 -16.42 -22.41 7.34
C ASP A 363 -17.50 -22.96 6.39
N TYR A 364 -17.77 -22.22 5.31
CA TYR A 364 -18.82 -22.54 4.36
C TYR A 364 -18.30 -23.49 3.27
N ASP A 365 -19.10 -24.52 2.99
CA ASP A 365 -18.83 -25.51 1.96
C ASP A 365 -19.55 -25.13 0.66
N PHE A 366 -18.78 -24.65 -0.33
CA PHE A 366 -19.30 -24.21 -1.63
C PHE A 366 -19.93 -25.33 -2.48
N SER A 367 -19.78 -26.61 -2.08
CA SER A 367 -20.54 -27.71 -2.70
C SER A 367 -22.00 -27.76 -2.26
N LYS A 368 -22.37 -27.02 -1.21
CA LYS A 368 -23.74 -26.97 -0.69
C LYS A 368 -24.52 -25.80 -1.27
N ASN A 369 -25.78 -26.05 -1.56
CA ASN A 369 -26.73 -25.00 -1.88
C ASN A 369 -27.06 -24.20 -0.60
N PRO A 370 -27.13 -22.86 -0.66
CA PRO A 370 -27.43 -22.04 0.52
C PRO A 370 -28.84 -22.25 1.08
N GLY A 371 -29.82 -22.66 0.26
CA GLY A 371 -31.20 -22.95 0.67
C GLY A 371 -32.02 -21.74 1.17
N LYS A 372 -31.39 -20.57 1.31
CA LYS A 372 -31.98 -19.29 1.72
C LYS A 372 -30.99 -18.17 1.41
N ASN A 373 -31.43 -16.91 1.53
CA ASN A 373 -30.50 -15.78 1.51
C ASN A 373 -29.50 -15.90 2.68
N ILE A 374 -28.20 -15.73 2.41
CA ILE A 374 -27.13 -15.84 3.40
C ILE A 374 -26.09 -14.73 3.26
N THR A 375 -25.38 -14.44 4.35
CA THR A 375 -24.21 -13.57 4.35
C THR A 375 -22.99 -14.40 4.75
N LEU A 376 -21.98 -14.42 3.89
CA LEU A 376 -20.69 -15.07 4.14
C LEU A 376 -19.66 -14.02 4.53
N THR A 377 -19.03 -14.19 5.69
CA THR A 377 -18.00 -13.28 6.19
C THR A 377 -16.60 -13.85 5.94
N ALA A 378 -15.68 -13.02 5.49
CA ALA A 378 -14.30 -13.42 5.32
C ALA A 378 -13.63 -13.62 6.69
N LYS A 379 -12.92 -14.73 6.84
CA LYS A 379 -12.07 -14.99 7.99
C LYS A 379 -10.61 -14.90 7.58
N PHE A 380 -9.85 -14.14 8.36
CA PHE A 380 -8.41 -14.01 8.23
C PHE A 380 -7.72 -14.65 9.43
N GLU A 381 -6.50 -15.14 9.21
CA GLU A 381 -5.60 -15.59 10.26
C GLU A 381 -4.21 -15.04 10.05
N ALA A 382 -3.43 -14.94 11.14
CA ALA A 382 -2.07 -14.46 11.03
C ALA A 382 -1.21 -15.49 10.27
N SER A 383 -0.50 -15.02 9.25
CA SER A 383 0.41 -15.81 8.41
C SER A 383 1.86 -15.70 8.87
N SER A 384 2.23 -14.54 9.42
CA SER A 384 3.55 -14.31 10.03
C SER A 384 3.45 -13.32 11.18
N ILE A 385 4.28 -13.51 12.21
CA ILE A 385 4.39 -12.66 13.39
C ILE A 385 5.79 -12.04 13.44
N ARG A 386 5.88 -10.74 13.68
CA ARG A 386 7.15 -10.02 13.83
C ARG A 386 7.67 -10.16 15.26
N VAL A 387 8.96 -10.44 15.38
CA VAL A 387 9.72 -10.41 16.64
C VAL A 387 10.90 -9.46 16.47
N GLN A 388 11.23 -8.73 17.52
CA GLN A 388 12.28 -7.72 17.53
C GLN A 388 13.44 -8.14 18.43
N PHE A 389 14.65 -7.68 18.06
CA PHE A 389 15.89 -8.03 18.73
C PHE A 389 16.71 -6.76 18.91
N ASP A 390 16.79 -6.29 20.15
CA ASP A 390 17.54 -5.11 20.55
C ASP A 390 18.93 -5.55 21.03
N PRO A 391 20.00 -5.21 20.30
CA PRO A 391 21.37 -5.55 20.69
C PRO A 391 21.78 -4.93 22.03
N ASN A 392 21.02 -3.98 22.58
CA ASN A 392 21.25 -3.38 23.90
C ASN A 392 22.71 -2.89 24.09
N TYR A 393 23.34 -2.47 23.00
CA TYR A 393 24.72 -2.01 22.96
C TYR A 393 24.94 -1.05 21.78
N GLY A 394 25.67 0.04 22.03
CA GLY A 394 26.05 0.99 20.99
C GLY A 394 24.85 1.74 20.40
N LYS A 395 24.95 2.04 19.10
CA LYS A 395 23.88 2.64 18.28
C LYS A 395 23.32 1.63 17.27
N GLU A 396 23.53 0.34 17.54
CA GLU A 396 23.08 -0.72 16.64
C GLU A 396 21.55 -0.70 16.51
N PRO A 397 21.01 -0.85 15.29
CA PRO A 397 19.57 -0.82 15.09
C PRO A 397 18.90 -2.05 15.68
N VAL A 398 17.66 -1.90 16.14
CA VAL A 398 16.80 -3.02 16.54
C VAL A 398 16.46 -3.84 15.31
N ALA A 399 16.95 -5.08 15.24
CA ALA A 399 16.59 -5.99 14.16
C ALA A 399 15.17 -6.52 14.31
N SER A 400 14.59 -6.95 13.20
CA SER A 400 13.25 -7.53 13.16
C SER A 400 13.24 -8.77 12.27
N LYS A 401 12.64 -9.86 12.76
CA LYS A 401 12.46 -11.10 12.00
C LYS A 401 10.98 -11.49 12.01
N TRP A 402 10.51 -12.01 10.90
CA TRP A 402 9.15 -12.53 10.77
C TRP A 402 9.20 -14.05 10.86
N PHE A 403 8.29 -14.62 11.63
CA PHE A 403 8.17 -16.06 11.81
C PHE A 403 6.77 -16.54 11.45
N SER A 404 6.70 -17.68 10.80
CA SER A 404 5.50 -18.38 10.39
C SER A 404 5.38 -19.73 11.12
N THR A 405 4.20 -20.34 11.04
CA THR A 405 4.00 -21.70 11.56
C THR A 405 4.94 -22.68 10.86
N GLY A 406 5.68 -23.47 11.63
CA GLY A 406 6.65 -24.45 11.15
C GLY A 406 8.09 -23.98 11.22
N ASP A 407 8.33 -22.67 11.38
CA ASP A 407 9.67 -22.12 11.55
C ASP A 407 10.31 -22.58 12.86
N TYR A 408 11.64 -22.61 12.89
CA TYR A 408 12.40 -22.73 14.12
C TYR A 408 12.82 -21.33 14.56
N PHE A 409 12.66 -21.03 15.85
CA PHE A 409 13.12 -19.76 16.40
C PHE A 409 14.63 -19.68 16.28
N GLU A 410 15.11 -18.62 15.66
CA GLU A 410 16.53 -18.37 15.49
C GLU A 410 16.77 -16.88 15.64
N ALA A 411 17.42 -16.49 16.74
CA ALA A 411 17.77 -15.12 17.02
C ALA A 411 18.88 -14.61 16.07
N PRO A 412 18.92 -13.31 15.78
CA PRO A 412 20.01 -12.73 15.01
C PRO A 412 21.32 -12.82 15.80
N VAL A 413 22.39 -12.93 15.03
CA VAL A 413 23.76 -13.02 15.52
C VAL A 413 24.37 -11.62 15.56
N TYR A 414 24.97 -11.26 16.69
CA TYR A 414 25.83 -10.08 16.83
C TYR A 414 27.15 -10.47 17.47
N ALA A 415 28.21 -9.74 17.13
CA ALA A 415 29.53 -9.93 17.71
C ALA A 415 29.97 -8.68 18.47
N ARG A 416 30.59 -8.88 19.63
CA ARG A 416 31.22 -7.81 20.41
C ARG A 416 32.51 -8.34 21.03
N ASP A 417 33.63 -7.69 20.72
CA ASP A 417 34.95 -8.09 21.22
C ASP A 417 34.98 -8.15 22.75
N GLY A 418 35.31 -9.32 23.29
CA GLY A 418 35.44 -9.56 24.72
C GLY A 418 34.13 -9.90 25.42
N TYR A 419 33.05 -10.11 24.66
CA TYR A 419 31.73 -10.45 25.20
C TYR A 419 31.09 -11.61 24.44
N GLU A 420 30.30 -12.39 25.18
CA GLU A 420 29.38 -13.42 24.69
C GLU A 420 27.96 -12.84 24.68
N LEU A 421 27.26 -13.04 23.56
CA LEU A 421 25.87 -12.63 23.38
C LEU A 421 24.94 -13.70 23.94
N SER A 422 23.96 -13.30 24.75
CA SER A 422 22.80 -14.12 25.04
C SER A 422 21.51 -13.33 24.79
N TRP A 423 20.43 -14.07 24.49
CA TRP A 423 19.09 -13.53 24.35
C TRP A 423 18.19 -14.07 25.47
N PRO A 424 18.22 -13.46 26.66
CA PRO A 424 17.45 -13.94 27.81
C PRO A 424 15.97 -14.17 27.46
N GLY A 425 15.49 -15.39 27.73
CA GLY A 425 14.11 -15.79 27.49
C GLY A 425 13.75 -16.10 26.03
N ALA A 426 14.67 -15.97 25.08
CA ALA A 426 14.46 -16.38 23.71
C ALA A 426 14.48 -17.92 23.59
N PRO A 427 13.49 -18.55 22.93
CA PRO A 427 13.42 -20.00 22.83
C PRO A 427 14.22 -20.51 21.63
N GLU A 428 15.53 -20.29 21.65
CA GLU A 428 16.42 -20.65 20.53
C GLU A 428 16.25 -22.12 20.10
N GLY A 429 16.10 -22.35 18.79
CA GLY A 429 15.86 -23.67 18.22
C GLY A 429 14.47 -24.26 18.46
N ALA A 430 13.54 -23.54 19.10
CA ALA A 430 12.20 -24.06 19.33
C ALA A 430 11.33 -23.98 18.07
N LYS A 431 10.54 -25.02 17.80
CA LYS A 431 9.60 -25.02 16.68
C LYS A 431 8.37 -24.16 17.01
N LEU A 432 7.99 -23.29 16.08
CA LEU A 432 6.97 -22.26 16.24
C LEU A 432 5.65 -22.65 15.57
N THR A 433 4.54 -22.27 16.21
CA THR A 433 3.18 -22.34 15.65
C THR A 433 2.45 -21.05 15.96
N ILE A 434 1.77 -20.46 14.98
CA ILE A 434 0.93 -19.28 15.22
C ILE A 434 -0.35 -19.67 15.95
N ASP A 435 -0.71 -18.92 16.99
CA ASP A 435 -2.00 -19.00 17.69
C ASP A 435 -2.57 -17.59 17.89
N GLY A 436 -3.67 -17.30 17.19
CA GLY A 436 -4.22 -15.95 17.09
C GLY A 436 -3.21 -14.99 16.45
N THR A 437 -2.66 -14.09 17.26
CA THR A 437 -1.62 -13.12 16.86
C THR A 437 -0.29 -13.35 17.58
N ASN A 438 -0.10 -14.53 18.18
CA ASN A 438 1.09 -14.86 18.93
C ASN A 438 1.79 -16.09 18.33
N LEU A 439 3.06 -16.28 18.66
CA LEU A 439 3.78 -17.52 18.39
C LEU A 439 3.76 -18.38 19.65
N LYS A 440 3.40 -19.65 19.52
CA LYS A 440 3.56 -20.68 20.53
C LYS A 440 4.74 -21.57 20.19
N TYR A 441 5.39 -22.06 21.23
CA TYR A 441 6.51 -22.98 21.10
C TYR A 441 6.51 -24.02 22.23
N VAL A 442 7.16 -25.16 21.96
CA VAL A 442 7.37 -26.24 22.92
C VAL A 442 8.85 -26.57 22.92
N VAL A 443 9.47 -26.52 24.10
CA VAL A 443 10.86 -26.98 24.32
C VAL A 443 10.80 -28.32 25.06
N ASN A 444 11.28 -29.38 24.41
CA ASN A 444 11.44 -30.69 25.03
C ASN A 444 12.86 -30.80 25.55
N ASN A 445 13.06 -30.76 26.87
CA ASN A 445 14.31 -31.22 27.49
C ASN A 445 14.08 -32.65 27.99
N GLU A 446 14.90 -33.59 27.56
CA GLU A 446 14.72 -35.04 27.78
C GLU A 446 14.64 -35.44 29.28
N GLU A 447 15.01 -34.56 30.21
CA GLU A 447 14.93 -34.77 31.67
C GLU A 447 13.77 -34.04 32.39
N THR A 448 13.04 -33.10 31.76
CA THR A 448 11.94 -32.36 32.42
C THR A 448 10.71 -32.19 31.51
N ALA A 449 9.53 -32.05 32.14
CA ALA A 449 8.27 -31.85 31.41
C ALA A 449 8.37 -30.71 30.38
N ALA A 450 7.77 -30.91 29.19
CA ALA A 450 7.80 -29.97 28.09
C ALA A 450 7.43 -28.54 28.54
N LYS A 451 8.33 -27.59 28.34
CA LYS A 451 8.06 -26.18 28.62
C LYS A 451 7.36 -25.56 27.41
N THR A 452 6.16 -25.07 27.62
CA THR A 452 5.42 -24.31 26.61
C THR A 452 5.54 -22.82 26.90
N GLY A 453 5.65 -22.02 25.83
CA GLY A 453 5.73 -20.57 25.96
C GLY A 453 5.02 -19.86 24.81
N THR A 454 4.93 -18.53 24.93
CA THR A 454 4.26 -17.67 23.96
C THR A 454 5.10 -16.43 23.73
N ILE A 455 5.29 -16.06 22.46
CA ILE A 455 5.90 -14.79 22.04
C ILE A 455 4.80 -13.93 21.44
N THR A 456 4.62 -12.72 21.97
CA THR A 456 3.60 -11.79 21.47
C THR A 456 4.07 -11.04 20.21
N ALA A 457 3.13 -10.64 19.36
CA ALA A 457 3.46 -9.84 18.18
C ALA A 457 4.19 -8.54 18.55
N GLY A 458 5.38 -8.35 17.99
CA GLY A 458 6.25 -7.21 18.28
C GLY A 458 7.05 -7.33 19.58
N GLN A 459 7.08 -8.50 20.23
CA GLN A 459 7.92 -8.70 21.40
C GLN A 459 9.38 -8.41 21.05
N THR A 460 10.04 -7.65 21.92
CA THR A 460 11.47 -7.34 21.83
C THR A 460 12.26 -8.18 22.81
N PHE A 461 13.18 -9.00 22.31
CA PHE A 461 14.24 -9.59 23.11
C PHE A 461 15.40 -8.59 23.21
N LYS A 462 15.89 -8.36 24.41
CA LYS A 462 17.07 -7.51 24.65
C LYS A 462 18.28 -8.40 24.90
N ALA A 463 19.38 -8.09 24.26
CA ALA A 463 20.62 -8.82 24.43
C ALA A 463 21.24 -8.57 25.80
N ASP A 464 21.82 -9.63 26.37
CA ASP A 464 22.79 -9.56 27.46
C ASP A 464 24.18 -9.81 26.91
N TRP A 465 25.14 -8.99 27.32
CA TRP A 465 26.54 -9.08 26.92
C TRP A 465 27.41 -9.50 28.11
N ASN A 466 27.76 -10.79 28.15
CA ASN A 466 28.54 -11.37 29.23
C ASN A 466 30.03 -11.27 28.93
N LYS A 467 30.80 -10.65 29.84
CA LYS A 467 32.24 -10.43 29.61
C LYS A 467 33.01 -11.75 29.70
N LEU A 468 33.82 -12.03 28.68
CA LEU A 468 34.64 -13.25 28.59
C LEU A 468 35.90 -13.18 29.46
N ALA A 469 36.36 -14.34 29.93
CA ALA A 469 37.68 -14.46 30.54
C ALA A 469 38.80 -14.27 29.51
N GLN A 470 40.01 -13.91 29.95
CA GLN A 470 41.14 -13.60 29.05
C GLN A 470 41.47 -14.75 28.07
N ALA A 471 41.45 -15.99 28.56
CA ALA A 471 41.72 -17.17 27.73
C ALA A 471 40.61 -17.43 26.71
N GLU A 472 39.34 -17.25 27.10
CA GLU A 472 38.18 -17.38 26.21
C GLU A 472 38.17 -16.29 25.15
N TYR A 473 38.53 -15.06 25.52
CA TYR A 473 38.62 -13.96 24.57
C TYR A 473 39.78 -14.13 23.57
N LEU A 474 40.94 -14.68 23.99
CA LEU A 474 41.98 -15.05 23.01
C LEU A 474 41.43 -16.07 22.01
N THR A 475 40.72 -17.10 22.48
CA THR A 475 40.05 -18.08 21.61
C THR A 475 39.00 -17.43 20.70
N GLN A 476 38.22 -16.46 21.21
CA GLN A 476 37.27 -15.66 20.42
C GLN A 476 37.99 -14.96 19.26
N ILE A 477 39.08 -14.24 19.55
CA ILE A 477 39.83 -13.51 18.54
C ILE A 477 40.49 -14.47 17.54
N GLU A 478 41.08 -15.57 17.99
CA GLU A 478 41.67 -16.59 17.13
C GLU A 478 40.68 -17.15 16.11
N GLY A 479 39.43 -17.35 16.53
CA GLY A 479 38.35 -17.89 15.71
C GLY A 479 37.82 -16.96 14.63
N ARG A 480 38.27 -15.69 14.56
CA ARG A 480 37.89 -14.78 13.47
C ARG A 480 38.36 -15.26 12.09
N VAL A 481 39.40 -16.10 12.04
CA VAL A 481 39.84 -16.78 10.80
C VAL A 481 39.75 -18.29 10.99
N ASP A 482 38.87 -18.95 10.25
CA ASP A 482 38.81 -20.41 10.25
C ASP A 482 40.02 -21.01 9.52
N ARG A 483 40.92 -21.60 10.30
CA ARG A 483 42.17 -22.23 9.85
C ARG A 483 41.99 -23.66 9.31
N ASN A 484 40.80 -24.23 9.42
CA ASN A 484 40.46 -25.58 9.00
C ASN A 484 39.80 -25.65 7.62
N LEU A 485 39.52 -24.50 7.00
CA LEU A 485 38.96 -24.44 5.65
C LEU A 485 39.88 -25.14 4.63
N LYS A 486 39.26 -25.84 3.69
CA LYS A 486 39.96 -26.33 2.48
C LYS A 486 40.26 -25.15 1.57
N ASP A 487 41.31 -25.26 0.75
CA ASP A 487 41.68 -24.21 -0.22
C ASP A 487 40.51 -23.77 -1.13
N SER A 488 39.62 -24.70 -1.47
CA SER A 488 38.40 -24.44 -2.25
C SER A 488 37.37 -23.55 -1.54
N GLU A 489 37.36 -23.57 -0.21
CA GLU A 489 36.48 -22.78 0.66
C GLU A 489 37.17 -21.48 1.06
N ALA A 490 38.45 -21.54 1.44
CA ALA A 490 39.25 -20.39 1.82
C ALA A 490 39.31 -19.33 0.71
N LYS A 491 39.43 -19.73 -0.56
CA LYS A 491 39.47 -18.80 -1.71
C LYS A 491 38.19 -17.97 -1.90
N LYS A 492 37.08 -18.36 -1.25
CA LYS A 492 35.83 -17.58 -1.27
C LYS A 492 35.91 -16.40 -0.31
N TRP A 493 36.71 -16.52 0.76
CA TRP A 493 36.78 -15.55 1.85
C TRP A 493 38.05 -14.72 1.79
N TYR A 494 39.16 -15.33 1.38
CA TYR A 494 40.50 -14.76 1.42
C TYR A 494 41.28 -15.06 0.13
N THR A 495 42.34 -14.30 -0.16
CA THR A 495 43.32 -14.74 -1.15
C THR A 495 44.04 -15.98 -0.64
N LEU A 496 44.22 -16.98 -1.50
CA LEU A 496 44.83 -18.25 -1.10
C LEU A 496 46.26 -18.06 -0.56
N ALA A 497 47.01 -17.10 -1.13
CA ALA A 497 48.35 -16.76 -0.67
C ALA A 497 48.35 -16.19 0.77
N SER A 498 47.49 -15.20 1.06
CA SER A 498 47.41 -14.63 2.41
C SER A 498 46.90 -15.63 3.44
N TYR A 499 45.98 -16.51 3.06
CA TYR A 499 45.45 -17.57 3.93
C TYR A 499 46.52 -18.61 4.31
N ASN A 500 47.28 -19.08 3.32
CA ASN A 500 48.36 -20.05 3.57
C ASN A 500 49.50 -19.43 4.41
N GLN A 501 49.83 -18.16 4.17
CA GLN A 501 50.78 -17.44 5.00
C GLN A 501 50.28 -17.29 6.45
N TYR A 502 49.02 -16.91 6.64
CA TYR A 502 48.40 -16.84 7.97
C TYR A 502 48.46 -18.18 8.71
N LYS A 503 48.10 -19.29 8.05
CA LYS A 503 48.16 -20.64 8.66
C LYS A 503 49.56 -20.98 9.17
N LYS A 504 50.59 -20.61 8.42
CA LYS A 504 52.00 -20.81 8.77
C LYS A 504 52.40 -19.95 9.96
N ASP A 505 52.22 -18.63 9.88
CA ASP A 505 52.66 -17.70 10.93
C ASP A 505 51.89 -17.89 12.24
N PHE A 506 50.65 -18.38 12.16
CA PHE A 506 49.83 -18.68 13.33
C PHE A 506 50.34 -19.92 14.11
N GLN A 507 51.12 -20.82 13.50
CA GLN A 507 51.76 -21.92 14.26
C GLN A 507 52.77 -21.39 15.29
N ASP A 508 53.50 -20.33 14.95
CA ASP A 508 54.43 -19.67 15.87
C ASP A 508 53.66 -19.02 17.04
N TYR A 509 52.52 -18.40 16.75
CA TYR A 509 51.60 -17.89 17.78
C TYR A 509 51.10 -19.00 18.71
N LEU A 510 50.74 -20.18 18.19
CA LEU A 510 50.28 -21.30 19.02
C LEU A 510 51.37 -21.81 19.97
N ALA A 511 52.63 -21.82 19.53
CA ALA A 511 53.76 -22.17 20.40
C ALA A 511 53.93 -21.15 21.54
N ASP A 512 53.84 -19.85 21.24
CA ASP A 512 53.89 -18.78 22.24
C ASP A 512 52.72 -18.85 23.23
N LYS A 513 51.52 -19.20 22.75
CA LYS A 513 50.31 -19.37 23.56
C LYS A 513 50.45 -20.56 24.51
N ALA A 514 50.94 -21.70 24.00
CA ALA A 514 51.16 -22.90 24.81
C ALA A 514 52.17 -22.66 25.94
N GLU A 515 53.24 -21.89 25.68
CA GLU A 515 54.20 -21.50 26.71
C GLU A 515 53.58 -20.58 27.76
N ALA A 516 52.82 -19.58 27.34
CA ALA A 516 52.12 -18.65 28.23
C ALA A 516 51.10 -19.36 29.15
N ALA A 517 50.44 -20.41 28.64
CA ALA A 517 49.41 -21.13 29.37
C ALA A 517 49.96 -21.92 30.58
N LYS A 518 51.24 -22.33 30.58
CA LYS A 518 51.84 -23.18 31.63
C LYS A 518 51.78 -22.58 33.04
N ASN A 519 51.81 -21.25 33.17
CA ASN A 519 51.80 -20.53 34.45
C ASN A 519 50.56 -19.64 34.63
N GLY A 520 49.53 -19.83 33.80
CA GLY A 520 48.43 -18.88 33.67
C GLY A 520 48.84 -17.60 32.93
N TYR A 521 47.89 -16.98 32.24
CA TYR A 521 48.16 -15.75 31.51
C TYR A 521 48.38 -14.58 32.48
N THR A 522 49.59 -14.01 32.47
CA THR A 522 49.79 -12.69 33.05
C THR A 522 49.17 -11.63 32.14
N GLU A 523 48.71 -10.51 32.71
CA GLU A 523 48.13 -9.38 31.94
C GLU A 523 49.03 -8.93 30.78
N LYS A 524 50.35 -8.89 31.03
CA LYS A 524 51.35 -8.54 30.02
C LYS A 524 51.38 -9.57 28.90
N LYS A 525 51.47 -10.86 29.23
CA LYS A 525 51.58 -11.93 28.23
C LYS A 525 50.30 -12.09 27.41
N TYR A 526 49.14 -11.92 28.05
CA TYR A 526 47.85 -11.87 27.37
C TYR A 526 47.79 -10.73 26.34
N LYS A 527 48.21 -9.51 26.70
CA LYS A 527 48.26 -8.37 25.76
C LYS A 527 49.22 -8.59 24.60
N GLU A 528 50.37 -9.21 24.86
CA GLU A 528 51.33 -9.60 23.82
C GLU A 528 50.70 -10.59 22.83
N LEU A 529 50.05 -11.65 23.32
CA LEU A 529 49.37 -12.64 22.49
C LEU A 529 48.23 -12.02 21.67
N LEU A 530 47.37 -11.22 22.31
CA LEU A 530 46.29 -10.50 21.64
C LEU A 530 46.81 -9.60 20.51
N SER A 531 47.92 -8.90 20.76
CA SER A 531 48.55 -8.05 19.74
C SER A 531 49.12 -8.88 18.59
N LYS A 532 49.76 -10.02 18.89
CA LYS A 532 50.30 -10.93 17.87
C LYS A 532 49.20 -11.48 16.97
N VAL A 533 48.12 -12.04 17.53
CA VAL A 533 47.04 -12.62 16.72
C VAL A 533 46.34 -11.56 15.86
N LYS A 534 46.08 -10.37 16.40
CA LYS A 534 45.52 -9.24 15.61
C LYS A 534 46.46 -8.81 14.48
N ALA A 535 47.78 -8.77 14.73
CA ALA A 535 48.77 -8.44 13.71
C ALA A 535 48.88 -9.53 12.62
N LEU A 536 48.66 -10.80 12.96
CA LEU A 536 48.57 -11.88 11.96
C LEU A 536 47.30 -11.74 11.11
N GLN A 537 46.16 -11.47 11.74
CA GLN A 537 44.88 -11.30 11.05
C GLN A 537 44.87 -10.09 10.13
N ALA A 538 45.51 -8.99 10.52
CA ALA A 538 45.65 -7.79 9.68
C ALA A 538 46.43 -8.04 8.37
N LYS A 539 47.18 -9.14 8.27
CA LYS A 539 47.89 -9.53 7.04
C LYS A 539 47.04 -10.37 6.09
N ILE A 540 45.86 -10.82 6.52
CA ILE A 540 44.95 -11.56 5.65
C ILE A 540 44.33 -10.60 4.63
N VAL A 541 44.14 -11.06 3.40
CA VAL A 541 43.51 -10.28 2.34
C VAL A 541 42.16 -10.90 2.05
N GLU A 542 41.08 -10.20 2.41
CA GLU A 542 39.70 -10.63 2.20
C GLU A 542 39.25 -10.44 0.75
N VAL A 543 38.37 -11.32 0.28
CA VAL A 543 37.74 -11.23 -1.05
C VAL A 543 36.35 -10.60 -0.91
N GLY A 544 36.10 -9.52 -1.65
CA GLY A 544 34.79 -8.90 -1.76
C GLY A 544 33.83 -9.75 -2.60
N ASP A 545 32.71 -10.15 -2.02
CA ASP A 545 31.70 -11.02 -2.62
C ASP A 545 30.32 -10.37 -2.76
N THR A 546 30.04 -9.32 -2.00
CA THR A 546 28.76 -8.61 -2.01
C THR A 546 28.80 -7.43 -2.98
N PRO A 547 27.90 -7.35 -3.97
CA PRO A 547 27.79 -6.17 -4.83
C PRO A 547 27.50 -4.91 -4.02
N LEU A 548 28.26 -3.84 -4.24
CA LEU A 548 27.98 -2.52 -3.70
C LEU A 548 27.28 -1.69 -4.79
N TYR A 549 25.96 -1.56 -4.68
CA TYR A 549 25.16 -0.76 -5.58
C TYR A 549 25.45 0.71 -5.34
N ARG A 550 25.70 1.45 -6.43
CA ARG A 550 25.85 2.90 -6.40
C ARG A 550 24.66 3.52 -7.13
N VAL A 551 23.99 4.46 -6.46
CA VAL A 551 22.92 5.27 -7.04
C VAL A 551 23.27 6.75 -6.90
N TYR A 552 23.05 7.53 -7.95
CA TYR A 552 23.39 8.94 -8.04
C TYR A 552 22.14 9.80 -7.91
N ASN A 553 22.16 10.80 -7.03
CA ASN A 553 21.09 11.77 -6.90
C ASN A 553 21.37 12.97 -7.82
N PRO A 554 20.61 13.15 -8.92
CA PRO A 554 20.82 14.28 -9.82
C PRO A 554 20.46 15.64 -9.20
N ASN A 555 19.72 15.67 -8.09
CA ASN A 555 19.22 16.91 -7.49
C ASN A 555 20.27 17.62 -6.63
N ASN A 556 21.21 16.87 -6.04
CA ASN A 556 22.27 17.44 -5.20
C ASN A 556 23.68 16.95 -5.57
N GLY A 557 23.80 16.01 -6.51
CA GLY A 557 25.08 15.46 -6.94
C GLY A 557 25.61 14.32 -6.08
N ASP A 558 24.88 13.87 -5.06
CA ASP A 558 25.35 12.85 -4.12
C ASP A 558 25.33 11.45 -4.72
N HIS A 559 26.22 10.61 -4.20
CA HIS A 559 26.19 9.18 -4.42
C HIS A 559 25.78 8.47 -3.14
N TYR A 560 24.83 7.55 -3.26
CA TYR A 560 24.47 6.63 -2.21
C TYR A 560 24.92 5.23 -2.56
N PHE A 561 25.51 4.55 -1.58
CA PHE A 561 26.07 3.22 -1.72
C PHE A 561 25.32 2.28 -0.77
N THR A 562 24.80 1.19 -1.30
CA THR A 562 24.11 0.18 -0.50
C THR A 562 24.39 -1.22 -1.02
N THR A 563 24.41 -2.19 -0.13
CA THR A 563 24.43 -3.62 -0.47
C THR A 563 23.02 -4.18 -0.61
N ASP A 564 21.98 -3.44 -0.19
CA ASP A 564 20.58 -3.81 -0.35
C ASP A 564 20.07 -3.39 -1.74
N LYS A 565 19.77 -4.40 -2.56
CA LYS A 565 19.22 -4.20 -3.90
C LYS A 565 17.84 -3.53 -3.87
N ASN A 566 17.01 -3.82 -2.87
CA ASN A 566 15.67 -3.26 -2.75
C ASN A 566 15.74 -1.78 -2.38
N GLU A 567 16.65 -1.40 -1.49
CA GLU A 567 16.91 0.00 -1.14
C GLU A 567 17.43 0.78 -2.36
N ALA A 568 18.41 0.24 -3.09
CA ALA A 568 18.87 0.85 -4.34
C ALA A 568 17.73 0.98 -5.36
N SER A 569 16.88 -0.05 -5.52
CA SER A 569 15.74 -0.02 -6.43
C SER A 569 14.68 0.99 -5.99
N HIS A 570 14.46 1.13 -4.68
CA HIS A 570 13.54 2.12 -4.11
C HIS A 570 14.04 3.55 -4.37
N LEU A 571 15.33 3.83 -4.14
CA LEU A 571 15.93 5.13 -4.44
C LEU A 571 15.86 5.47 -5.93
N VAL A 572 16.04 4.47 -6.80
CA VAL A 572 15.86 4.64 -8.25
C VAL A 572 14.42 4.99 -8.59
N ASN A 573 13.44 4.35 -7.94
CA ASN A 573 12.03 4.72 -8.08
C ASN A 573 11.73 6.14 -7.56
N LEU A 574 12.57 6.66 -6.65
CA LEU A 574 12.52 8.04 -6.15
C LEU A 574 13.34 9.03 -7.00
N GLY A 575 13.79 8.64 -8.21
CA GLY A 575 14.45 9.53 -9.16
C GLY A 575 15.99 9.53 -9.10
N TRP A 576 16.60 8.68 -8.28
CA TRP A 576 18.04 8.47 -8.32
C TRP A 576 18.43 7.66 -9.57
N LYS A 577 19.62 7.89 -10.13
CA LYS A 577 20.14 7.15 -11.28
C LYS A 577 20.94 5.94 -10.81
N ALA A 578 20.54 4.75 -11.23
CA ALA A 578 21.32 3.54 -10.99
C ALA A 578 22.63 3.59 -11.79
N GLU A 579 23.77 3.39 -11.11
CA GLU A 579 25.09 3.28 -11.76
C GLU A 579 25.64 1.85 -11.69
N GLY A 580 24.80 0.89 -11.33
CA GLY A 580 25.14 -0.52 -11.20
C GLY A 580 25.94 -0.84 -9.93
N ALA A 581 26.66 -1.94 -9.95
CA ALA A 581 27.52 -2.39 -8.85
C ALA A 581 28.97 -2.58 -9.32
N PRO A 582 29.74 -1.48 -9.53
CA PRO A 582 31.11 -1.54 -10.05
C PRO A 582 32.11 -2.12 -9.05
N TYR A 583 31.74 -2.18 -7.76
CA TYR A 583 32.57 -2.70 -6.68
C TYR A 583 31.89 -3.87 -5.99
N LYS A 584 32.71 -4.71 -5.36
CA LYS A 584 32.26 -5.69 -4.37
C LYS A 584 32.90 -5.35 -3.04
N VAL A 585 32.10 -5.42 -1.98
CA VAL A 585 32.55 -5.28 -0.59
C VAL A 585 32.54 -6.65 0.09
N VAL A 586 33.25 -6.75 1.21
CA VAL A 586 33.21 -7.92 2.07
C VAL A 586 31.85 -7.91 2.78
N ALA A 587 31.07 -8.98 2.63
CA ALA A 587 29.86 -9.15 3.44
C ALA A 587 30.20 -9.24 4.93
N ASP A 588 29.28 -8.85 5.81
CA ASP A 588 29.39 -9.24 7.22
C ASP A 588 29.32 -10.76 7.33
N ARG A 589 30.37 -11.34 7.91
CA ARG A 589 30.53 -12.78 8.09
C ARG A 589 30.80 -13.07 9.55
N TYR A 590 30.32 -14.22 10.01
CA TYR A 590 30.51 -14.68 11.38
C TYR A 590 31.03 -16.11 11.39
N ASN A 591 31.99 -16.39 12.27
CA ASN A 591 32.37 -17.76 12.60
C ASN A 591 31.76 -18.14 13.96
N SER A 592 31.39 -19.40 14.11
CA SER A 592 30.97 -19.97 15.39
C SER A 592 32.19 -20.58 16.08
N VAL A 593 32.48 -20.12 17.30
CA VAL A 593 33.61 -20.58 18.11
C VAL A 593 33.06 -21.25 19.36
N THR A 594 33.40 -22.52 19.55
CA THR A 594 32.99 -23.30 20.72
C THR A 594 34.07 -23.25 21.81
N PHE A 595 33.69 -23.01 23.06
CA PHE A 595 34.61 -23.02 24.20
C PHE A 595 33.97 -23.65 25.43
N GLY A 596 34.33 -24.92 25.68
CA GLY A 596 33.80 -25.67 26.82
C GLY A 596 32.32 -26.04 26.68
N THR A 597 31.74 -26.51 27.77
CA THR A 597 30.33 -26.87 27.90
C THR A 597 29.71 -26.12 29.07
N GLU A 598 28.44 -25.74 28.95
CA GLU A 598 27.63 -25.29 30.07
C GLU A 598 27.40 -26.43 31.07
N ASP A 599 26.84 -26.09 32.23
CA ASP A 599 26.54 -27.04 33.31
C ASP A 599 25.56 -28.15 32.87
N ASP A 600 24.76 -27.91 31.83
CA ASP A 600 23.82 -28.86 31.24
C ASP A 600 24.43 -29.71 30.09
N GLY A 601 25.73 -29.57 29.84
CA GLY A 601 26.45 -30.29 28.79
C GLY A 601 26.33 -29.71 27.38
N THR A 602 25.59 -28.61 27.19
CA THR A 602 25.54 -27.91 25.91
C THR A 602 26.85 -27.19 25.63
N ALA A 603 27.24 -27.10 24.36
CA ALA A 603 28.48 -26.42 23.98
C ALA A 603 28.28 -24.90 24.01
N ARG A 604 29.15 -24.17 24.71
CA ARG A 604 29.11 -22.69 24.68
C ARG A 604 29.65 -22.22 23.33
N VAL A 605 28.83 -21.49 22.58
CA VAL A 605 29.15 -21.01 21.24
C VAL A 605 29.07 -19.49 21.22
N VAL A 606 30.17 -18.85 20.80
CA VAL A 606 30.20 -17.42 20.52
C VAL A 606 30.39 -17.20 19.04
N HIS A 607 29.59 -16.28 18.52
CA HIS A 607 29.78 -15.78 17.17
C HIS A 607 30.80 -14.65 17.17
N VAL A 608 31.75 -14.75 16.25
CA VAL A 608 32.83 -13.78 16.11
C VAL A 608 32.79 -13.19 14.72
N SER A 609 32.94 -11.87 14.62
CA SER A 609 33.05 -11.21 13.32
C SER A 609 34.27 -11.77 12.59
N ALA A 610 34.03 -12.34 11.41
CA ALA A 610 35.06 -12.85 10.53
C ALA A 610 35.50 -11.79 9.49
N SER A 611 34.82 -10.65 9.45
CA SER A 611 35.24 -9.45 8.74
C SER A 611 36.39 -8.80 9.50
N LEU A 612 37.57 -8.75 8.87
CA LEU A 612 38.81 -8.29 9.52
C LEU A 612 39.20 -6.86 9.17
N GLY A 613 38.46 -6.23 8.25
CA GLY A 613 38.56 -4.80 7.98
C GLY A 613 38.14 -3.92 9.17
N THR A 614 38.67 -2.69 9.22
CA THR A 614 38.03 -1.60 9.95
C THR A 614 36.62 -1.37 9.39
N GLU A 615 35.63 -1.22 10.27
CA GLU A 615 34.31 -0.70 9.91
C GLU A 615 34.48 0.47 8.93
N LEU A 616 33.83 0.40 7.77
CA LEU A 616 33.79 1.48 6.78
C LEU A 616 33.02 2.66 7.37
N HIS A 617 33.64 3.43 8.27
CA HIS A 617 33.17 4.76 8.62
C HIS A 617 33.57 5.71 7.49
N SER A 618 32.67 5.85 6.52
CA SER A 618 32.71 6.79 5.38
C SER A 618 33.77 6.53 4.29
N VAL A 619 33.30 6.36 3.06
CA VAL A 619 34.14 6.46 1.85
C VAL A 619 34.17 7.93 1.44
N TYR A 620 35.19 8.66 1.87
CA TYR A 620 35.49 9.98 1.32
C TYR A 620 36.18 9.80 -0.04
N ASN A 621 35.59 10.36 -1.10
CA ASN A 621 36.20 10.40 -2.43
C ASN A 621 37.00 11.70 -2.61
N PRO A 622 38.34 11.68 -2.55
CA PRO A 622 39.15 12.88 -2.73
C PRO A 622 39.09 13.46 -4.16
N ASN A 623 38.43 12.78 -5.11
CA ASN A 623 38.28 13.27 -6.49
C ASN A 623 36.95 14.01 -6.73
N THR A 624 36.07 14.17 -5.74
CA THR A 624 34.83 14.96 -5.87
C THR A 624 34.61 16.04 -4.79
N GLY A 625 35.54 16.22 -3.85
CA GLY A 625 35.45 17.26 -2.81
C GLY A 625 34.83 16.77 -1.53
#